data_AF-A0A948D4I6-F1
#
_entry.id   AF-A0A948D4I6-F1
#
_cell.length_a   1.000
_cell.length_b   1.000
_cell.length_c   1.000
_cell.angle_alpha   90.00
_cell.angle_beta   90.00
_cell.angle_gamma   90.00
#
_symmetry.space_group_name_H-M   'P 1'
#
loop_
_entity.id
_entity.type
_entity.pdbx_description
1 polymer ?
#
loop_
_entity_poly.entity_id
_entity_poly.type
_entity_poly.pdbx_seq_one_letter_code
_entity_poly.pdbx_strand_id
1 'polypeptide(L)'
;MRRELLRLVQNSLGAHSGLARFIWHYGSRRPDSDIDLLVVLDSVQPKAYHGPVGHLDMTEISSQDFETGLSIFDPAITEAVLTGQLIWGDSTAVVEHVQFLRTHSLDSSAIETLRERSLRNYKYAREYLAHAAYVTITRTNGSPSQSLELAIANLSFALSYLEFARYYMSHHKGAITFCQLMHRTQSVQLRRVMNHLKLVRRGQRPSEFKSVESLLDAFQPLF
;
A
#
# COMPACT_ATOMS: atom_id res chain seq x y z
N MET A 1 5.48 18.63 -16.11
CA MET A 1 5.07 17.47 -15.28
C MET A 1 4.72 16.22 -16.08
N ARG A 2 3.56 16.07 -16.75
CA ARG A 2 3.18 14.79 -17.42
C ARG A 2 4.24 14.22 -18.39
N ARG A 3 4.77 15.04 -19.31
CA ARG A 3 5.84 14.63 -20.25
C ARG A 3 7.14 14.23 -19.56
N GLU A 4 7.45 14.89 -18.45
CA GLU A 4 8.68 14.66 -17.69
C GLU A 4 8.59 13.37 -16.87
N LEU A 5 7.44 13.11 -16.25
CA LEU A 5 7.12 11.84 -15.59
C LEU A 5 7.17 10.68 -16.59
N LEU A 6 6.58 10.85 -17.78
CA LEU A 6 6.66 9.83 -18.83
C LEU A 6 8.10 9.53 -19.22
N ARG A 7 8.94 10.57 -19.39
CA ARG A 7 10.35 10.38 -19.70
C ARG A 7 11.08 9.65 -18.57
N LEU A 8 10.81 10.00 -17.31
CA LEU A 8 11.39 9.31 -16.15
C LEU A 8 10.99 7.83 -16.13
N VAL A 9 9.70 7.54 -16.30
CA VAL A 9 9.21 6.15 -16.36
C VAL A 9 9.82 5.39 -17.53
N GLN A 10 9.89 5.99 -18.73
CA GLN A 10 10.52 5.36 -19.90
C GLN A 10 11.99 5.05 -19.65
N ASN A 11 12.73 5.95 -19.00
CA ASN A 11 14.11 5.73 -18.63
C ASN A 11 14.27 4.62 -17.59
N SER A 12 13.39 4.58 -16.58
CA SER A 12 13.41 3.55 -15.53
C SER A 12 13.01 2.17 -16.04
N LEU A 13 11.99 2.08 -16.91
CA LEU A 13 11.55 0.83 -17.53
C LEU A 13 12.52 0.33 -18.60
N GLY A 14 13.30 1.22 -19.21
CA GLY A 14 14.25 0.90 -20.28
C GLY A 14 13.58 0.17 -21.44
N ALA A 15 14.06 -1.04 -21.75
CA ALA A 15 13.54 -1.89 -22.82
C ALA A 15 12.07 -2.31 -22.63
N HIS A 16 11.53 -2.20 -21.40
CA HIS A 16 10.15 -2.57 -21.09
C HIS A 16 9.14 -1.42 -21.26
N SER A 17 9.59 -0.21 -21.59
CA SER A 17 8.72 0.96 -21.73
C SER A 17 7.60 0.79 -22.78
N GLY A 18 7.84 0.01 -23.83
CA GLY A 18 6.84 -0.35 -24.85
C GLY A 18 5.78 -1.34 -24.38
N LEU A 19 5.91 -1.91 -23.18
CA LEU A 19 4.99 -2.89 -22.60
C LEU A 19 4.01 -2.27 -21.61
N ALA A 20 4.11 -0.96 -21.32
CA ALA A 20 3.25 -0.28 -20.37
C ALA A 20 1.84 -0.07 -20.96
N ARG A 21 0.86 -0.79 -20.40
CA ARG A 21 -0.57 -0.65 -20.71
C ARG A 21 -1.16 0.58 -20.03
N PHE A 22 -0.82 0.78 -18.76
CA PHE A 22 -1.28 1.93 -17.98
C PHE A 22 -0.18 2.48 -17.07
N ILE A 23 -0.22 3.80 -16.86
CA ILE A 23 0.60 4.47 -15.84
C ILE A 23 -0.30 5.44 -15.08
N TRP A 24 -0.50 5.22 -13.78
CA TRP A 24 -1.19 6.15 -12.89
C TRP A 24 -0.19 6.85 -11.98
N HIS A 25 -0.42 8.14 -11.75
CA HIS A 25 0.18 8.88 -10.65
C HIS A 25 -0.87 9.12 -9.58
N TYR A 26 -0.62 8.60 -8.37
CA TYR A 26 -1.53 8.68 -7.24
C TYR A 26 -0.80 9.24 -6.01
N GLY A 27 -1.45 9.26 -4.86
CA GLY A 27 -0.86 9.81 -3.64
C GLY A 27 -0.81 11.34 -3.61
N SER A 28 0.19 11.88 -2.92
CA SER A 28 0.33 13.32 -2.70
C SER A 28 0.86 14.03 -3.95
N ARG A 29 0.24 15.16 -4.32
CA ARG A 29 0.67 16.01 -5.45
C ARG A 29 1.34 17.30 -5.00
N ARG A 30 1.87 17.32 -3.77
CA ARG A 30 2.58 18.49 -3.24
C ARG A 30 3.96 18.58 -3.89
N PRO A 31 4.54 19.77 -4.07
CA PRO A 31 5.86 19.92 -4.68
C PRO A 31 6.97 19.13 -3.98
N ASP A 32 6.88 18.97 -2.66
CA ASP A 32 7.88 18.32 -1.82
C ASP A 32 7.50 16.89 -1.41
N SER A 33 6.47 16.29 -2.02
CA SER A 33 6.10 14.91 -1.75
C SER A 33 6.71 13.95 -2.76
N ASP A 34 6.89 12.71 -2.31
CA ASP A 34 7.24 11.61 -3.20
C ASP A 34 6.15 11.41 -4.28
N ILE A 35 6.58 10.91 -5.42
CA ILE A 35 5.77 10.66 -6.62
C ILE A 35 5.47 9.17 -6.65
N ASP A 36 4.22 8.81 -6.36
CA ASP A 36 3.77 7.43 -6.37
C ASP A 36 3.21 7.06 -7.75
N LEU A 37 3.80 6.06 -8.40
CA LEU A 37 3.37 5.54 -9.69
C LEU A 37 2.92 4.09 -9.62
N LEU A 38 1.78 3.79 -10.23
CA LEU A 38 1.37 2.41 -10.55
C LEU A 38 1.55 2.21 -12.05
N VAL A 39 2.40 1.25 -12.43
CA VAL A 39 2.69 0.87 -13.81
C VAL A 39 2.16 -0.53 -14.07
N VAL A 40 1.24 -0.65 -15.01
CA VAL A 40 0.69 -1.94 -15.45
C VAL A 40 1.33 -2.33 -16.76
N LEU A 41 1.96 -3.50 -16.78
CA LEU A 41 2.70 -4.04 -17.91
C LEU A 41 1.95 -5.23 -18.53
N ASP A 42 1.95 -5.34 -19.85
CA ASP A 42 1.39 -6.51 -20.55
C ASP A 42 2.28 -7.77 -20.43
N SER A 43 3.41 -7.69 -19.71
CA SER A 43 4.37 -8.77 -19.51
C SER A 43 4.08 -9.61 -18.27
N VAL A 44 4.33 -10.92 -18.37
CA VAL A 44 4.11 -11.94 -17.33
C VAL A 44 5.13 -11.88 -16.19
N GLN A 45 6.22 -11.13 -16.32
CA GLN A 45 7.22 -10.99 -15.26
C GLN A 45 7.47 -9.52 -14.94
N PRO A 46 6.65 -8.90 -14.07
CA PRO A 46 7.04 -7.64 -13.46
C PRO A 46 8.35 -7.89 -12.70
N LYS A 47 9.41 -7.17 -13.06
CA LYS A 47 10.54 -7.03 -12.15
C LYS A 47 10.09 -5.98 -11.15
N ALA A 48 9.99 -6.34 -9.88
CA ALA A 48 9.76 -5.34 -8.85
C ALA A 48 10.95 -4.37 -8.85
N TYR A 49 10.84 -3.27 -9.57
CA TYR A 49 11.81 -2.20 -9.52
C TYR A 49 11.51 -1.36 -8.29
N HIS A 50 12.13 -1.72 -7.17
CA HIS A 50 12.22 -0.86 -5.99
C HIS A 50 13.54 -0.10 -6.05
N GLY A 51 13.65 0.84 -6.98
CA GLY A 51 14.79 1.75 -7.07
C GLY A 51 14.33 3.18 -6.87
N PRO A 52 14.73 3.87 -5.78
CA PRO A 52 14.45 5.29 -5.64
C PRO A 52 15.29 6.04 -6.67
N VAL A 53 14.67 6.45 -7.78
CA VAL A 53 15.24 7.53 -8.61
C VAL A 53 14.83 8.85 -7.94
N GLY A 54 15.48 9.16 -6.81
CA GLY A 54 15.11 10.28 -5.95
C GLY A 54 13.76 10.06 -5.27
N HIS A 55 12.83 11.00 -5.46
CA HIS A 55 11.48 11.03 -4.87
C HIS A 55 10.45 10.19 -5.65
N LEU A 56 10.87 9.17 -6.41
CA LEU A 56 9.99 8.39 -7.27
C LEU A 56 9.80 6.97 -6.71
N ASP A 57 8.59 6.68 -6.25
CA ASP A 57 8.16 5.36 -5.84
C ASP A 57 7.30 4.73 -6.94
N MET A 58 7.83 3.69 -7.59
CA MET A 58 7.18 3.03 -8.71
C MET A 58 6.81 1.59 -8.34
N THR A 59 5.54 1.25 -8.50
CA THR A 59 5.01 -0.11 -8.36
C THR A 59 4.69 -0.66 -9.73
N GLU A 60 5.41 -1.70 -10.14
CA GLU A 60 5.20 -2.42 -11.41
C GLU A 60 4.39 -3.69 -11.15
N ILE A 61 3.31 -3.90 -11.91
CA ILE A 61 2.49 -5.12 -11.85
C ILE A 61 2.14 -5.61 -13.26
N SER A 62 1.88 -6.91 -13.38
CA SER A 62 1.36 -7.46 -14.64
C SER A 62 -0.11 -7.03 -14.87
N SER A 63 -0.54 -7.03 -16.12
CA SER A 63 -1.94 -6.80 -16.47
C SER A 63 -2.86 -7.83 -15.79
N GLN A 64 -2.44 -9.09 -15.70
CA GLN A 64 -3.18 -10.14 -15.00
C GLN A 64 -3.33 -9.84 -13.49
N ASP A 65 -2.26 -9.42 -12.82
CA ASP A 65 -2.32 -9.05 -11.39
C ASP A 65 -3.17 -7.81 -11.17
N PHE A 66 -3.15 -6.86 -12.11
CA PHE A 66 -4.02 -5.68 -12.08
C PHE A 66 -5.49 -6.06 -12.17
N GLU A 67 -5.88 -6.88 -13.15
CA GLU A 67 -7.28 -7.33 -13.30
C GLU A 67 -7.72 -8.17 -12.08
N THR A 68 -6.84 -9.02 -11.56
CA THR A 68 -7.10 -9.81 -10.35
C THR A 68 -7.29 -8.90 -9.13
N GLY A 69 -6.44 -7.88 -8.99
CA GLY A 69 -6.57 -6.91 -7.90
C GLY A 69 -7.81 -6.04 -8.03
N LEU A 70 -8.21 -5.66 -9.25
CA LEU A 70 -9.49 -4.99 -9.48
C LEU A 70 -10.66 -5.88 -9.04
N SER A 71 -10.67 -7.17 -9.38
CA SER A 71 -11.80 -8.05 -9.08
C SER A 71 -12.00 -8.32 -7.58
N ILE A 72 -10.93 -8.22 -6.78
CA ILE A 72 -10.97 -8.38 -5.31
C ILE A 72 -10.95 -7.06 -4.53
N PHE A 73 -11.06 -5.92 -5.24
CA PHE A 73 -10.87 -4.57 -4.69
C PHE A 73 -9.60 -4.42 -3.84
N ASP A 74 -8.46 -4.88 -4.37
CA ASP A 74 -7.18 -4.74 -3.70
C ASP A 74 -6.88 -3.26 -3.40
N PRO A 75 -6.63 -2.88 -2.13
CA PRO A 75 -6.40 -1.50 -1.74
C PRO A 75 -5.28 -0.78 -2.51
N ALA A 76 -4.18 -1.46 -2.83
CA ALA A 76 -3.06 -0.83 -3.54
C ALA A 76 -3.44 -0.46 -5.00
N ILE A 77 -4.30 -1.25 -5.62
CA ILE A 77 -4.77 -1.02 -6.99
C ILE A 77 -5.95 -0.03 -6.99
N THR A 78 -6.94 -0.27 -6.14
CA THR A 78 -8.15 0.55 -6.08
C THR A 78 -7.87 1.99 -5.67
N GLU A 79 -6.93 2.24 -4.74
CA GLU A 79 -6.53 3.60 -4.37
C GLU A 79 -5.97 4.35 -5.58
N ALA A 80 -5.06 3.72 -6.34
CA ALA A 80 -4.45 4.32 -7.51
C ALA A 80 -5.47 4.60 -8.62
N VAL A 81 -6.40 3.67 -8.88
CA VAL A 81 -7.42 3.84 -9.93
C VAL A 81 -8.46 4.90 -9.54
N LEU A 82 -8.89 4.95 -8.27
CA LEU A 82 -9.94 5.86 -7.82
C LEU A 82 -9.46 7.30 -7.57
N THR A 83 -8.22 7.47 -7.12
CA THR A 83 -7.67 8.79 -6.73
C THR A 83 -6.61 9.31 -7.69
N GLY A 84 -5.99 8.41 -8.46
CA GLY A 84 -4.88 8.72 -9.33
C GLY A 84 -5.29 9.47 -10.59
N GLN A 85 -4.28 9.99 -11.26
CA GLN A 85 -4.37 10.58 -12.58
C GLN A 85 -3.71 9.63 -13.59
N LEU A 86 -4.45 9.28 -14.64
CA LEU A 86 -3.88 8.53 -15.76
C LEU A 86 -2.85 9.39 -16.50
N ILE A 87 -1.60 8.93 -16.53
CA ILE A 87 -0.50 9.54 -17.28
C ILE A 87 -0.40 8.91 -18.67
N TRP A 88 -0.60 7.59 -18.77
CA TRP A 88 -0.49 6.81 -20.00
C TRP A 88 -1.51 5.67 -20.04
N GLY A 89 -1.98 5.31 -21.23
CA GLY A 89 -2.92 4.22 -21.47
C GLY A 89 -4.26 4.69 -22.04
N ASP A 90 -5.17 3.74 -22.25
CA ASP A 90 -6.51 4.01 -22.77
C ASP A 90 -7.43 4.61 -21.70
N SER A 91 -7.86 5.85 -21.91
CA SER A 91 -8.79 6.53 -21.01
C SER A 91 -10.16 5.89 -20.94
N THR A 92 -10.60 5.20 -21.99
CA THR A 92 -11.92 4.54 -22.05
C THR A 92 -11.96 3.38 -21.06
N ALA A 93 -10.96 2.49 -21.13
CA ALA A 93 -10.79 1.41 -20.15
C ALA A 93 -10.71 1.94 -18.70
N VAL A 94 -10.08 3.09 -18.46
CA VAL A 94 -10.05 3.68 -17.11
C VAL A 94 -11.44 4.11 -16.62
N VAL A 95 -12.27 4.69 -17.49
CA VAL A 95 -13.66 5.02 -17.13
C VAL A 95 -14.43 3.75 -16.75
N GLU A 96 -14.22 2.66 -17.50
CA GLU A 96 -14.82 1.36 -17.20
C GLU A 96 -14.34 0.79 -15.86
N HIS A 97 -13.04 0.83 -15.56
CA HIS A 97 -12.51 0.38 -14.26
C HIS A 97 -13.05 1.21 -13.10
N VAL A 98 -13.11 2.54 -13.23
CA VAL A 98 -13.67 3.41 -12.19
C VAL A 98 -15.16 3.12 -11.99
N GLN A 99 -15.91 2.93 -13.08
CA GLN A 99 -17.33 2.60 -13.00
C GLN A 99 -17.55 1.22 -12.37
N PHE A 100 -16.72 0.23 -12.72
CA PHE A 100 -16.71 -1.09 -12.11
C PHE A 100 -16.53 -0.97 -10.59
N LEU A 101 -15.43 -0.34 -10.16
CA LEU A 101 -15.09 -0.16 -8.74
C LEU A 101 -16.18 0.58 -7.97
N ARG A 102 -16.89 1.54 -8.57
CA ARG A 102 -17.93 2.31 -7.86
C ARG A 102 -19.26 1.59 -7.71
N THR A 103 -19.60 0.70 -8.65
CA THR A 103 -20.94 0.11 -8.75
C THR A 103 -20.98 -1.35 -8.31
N HIS A 104 -19.87 -2.08 -8.43
CA HIS A 104 -19.81 -3.50 -8.10
C HIS A 104 -19.68 -3.73 -6.60
N SER A 105 -20.07 -4.92 -6.17
CA SER A 105 -19.87 -5.42 -4.81
C SER A 105 -19.01 -6.67 -4.92
N LEU A 106 -18.13 -6.88 -3.95
CA LEU A 106 -17.37 -8.14 -3.90
C LEU A 106 -18.31 -9.30 -3.60
N ASP A 107 -18.10 -10.42 -4.29
CA ASP A 107 -18.71 -11.68 -3.91
C ASP A 107 -17.93 -12.33 -2.74
N SER A 108 -18.48 -13.40 -2.19
CA SER A 108 -17.87 -14.11 -1.05
C SER A 108 -16.48 -14.66 -1.35
N SER A 109 -16.18 -15.04 -2.60
CA SER A 109 -14.88 -15.59 -2.99
C SER A 109 -13.82 -14.50 -3.04
N ALA A 110 -14.16 -13.34 -3.59
CA ALA A 110 -13.30 -12.17 -3.61
C ALA A 110 -13.03 -11.64 -2.20
N ILE A 111 -14.04 -11.60 -1.33
CA ILE A 111 -13.90 -11.22 0.08
C ILE A 111 -12.93 -12.17 0.81
N GLU A 112 -13.08 -13.49 0.64
CA GLU A 112 -12.17 -14.44 1.28
C GLU A 112 -10.73 -14.31 0.76
N THR A 113 -10.56 -14.12 -0.55
CA THR A 113 -9.24 -13.89 -1.14
C THR A 113 -8.56 -12.65 -0.54
N LEU A 114 -9.29 -11.54 -0.42
CA LEU A 114 -8.79 -10.31 0.21
C LEU A 114 -8.44 -10.53 1.69
N ARG A 115 -9.27 -11.28 2.42
CA ARG A 115 -9.05 -11.63 3.82
C ARG A 115 -7.79 -12.47 4.01
N GLU A 116 -7.62 -13.53 3.23
CA GLU A 116 -6.42 -14.39 3.28
C GLU A 116 -5.14 -13.60 2.97
N ARG A 117 -5.19 -12.73 1.95
CA ARG A 117 -4.07 -11.84 1.62
C ARG A 117 -3.76 -10.89 2.76
N SER A 118 -4.78 -10.30 3.37
CA SER A 118 -4.63 -9.38 4.51
C SER A 118 -4.02 -10.06 5.72
N LEU A 119 -4.44 -11.29 6.04
CA LEU A 119 -3.87 -12.10 7.11
C LEU A 119 -2.41 -12.47 6.86
N ARG A 120 -2.07 -12.83 5.61
CA ARG A 120 -0.69 -13.13 5.20
C ARG A 120 0.22 -11.92 5.35
N ASN A 121 -0.22 -10.76 4.85
CA ASN A 121 0.50 -9.49 4.99
C ASN A 121 0.72 -9.14 6.45
N TYR A 122 -0.31 -9.31 7.29
CA TYR A 122 -0.23 -9.06 8.73
C TYR A 122 0.78 -9.96 9.42
N LYS A 123 0.75 -11.27 9.16
CA LYS A 123 1.71 -12.22 9.74
C LYS A 123 3.14 -11.84 9.39
N TYR A 124 3.41 -11.56 8.11
CA TYR A 124 4.73 -11.14 7.65
C TYR A 124 5.19 -9.83 8.31
N ALA A 125 4.33 -8.81 8.34
CA ALA A 125 4.65 -7.53 8.96
C ALA A 125 4.95 -7.66 10.47
N ARG A 126 4.22 -8.53 11.16
CA ARG A 126 4.43 -8.82 12.58
C ARG A 126 5.78 -9.49 12.84
N GLU A 127 6.13 -10.50 12.03
CA GLU A 127 7.43 -11.19 12.11
C GLU A 127 8.58 -10.23 11.82
N TYR A 128 8.44 -9.37 10.81
CA TYR A 128 9.43 -8.37 10.47
C TYR A 128 9.61 -7.31 11.56
N LEU A 129 8.52 -6.86 12.21
CA LEU A 129 8.59 -5.95 13.36
C LEU A 129 9.31 -6.56 14.55
N ALA A 130 9.02 -7.81 14.90
CA ALA A 130 9.71 -8.51 15.98
C ALA A 130 11.23 -8.56 15.73
N HIS A 131 11.64 -8.87 14.50
CA HIS A 131 13.05 -8.89 14.11
C HIS A 131 13.69 -7.48 14.16
N ALA A 132 13.03 -6.46 13.62
CA ALA A 132 13.54 -5.09 13.62
C ALA A 132 13.67 -4.50 15.04
N ALA A 133 12.73 -4.83 15.93
CA ALA A 133 12.78 -4.45 17.34
C ALA A 133 13.99 -5.09 18.04
N TYR A 134 14.19 -6.40 17.88
CA TYR A 134 15.33 -7.12 18.43
C TYR A 134 16.67 -6.51 18.00
N VAL A 135 16.84 -6.23 16.70
CA VAL A 135 18.06 -5.59 16.16
C VAL A 135 18.28 -4.21 16.75
N THR A 136 17.21 -3.40 16.87
CA THR A 136 17.30 -2.04 17.41
C THR A 136 17.74 -2.04 18.88
N ILE A 137 17.13 -2.89 19.71
CA ILE A 137 17.45 -3.01 21.13
C ILE A 137 18.88 -3.50 21.33
N THR A 138 19.29 -4.54 20.61
CA THR A 138 20.57 -5.23 20.86
C THR A 138 21.78 -4.60 20.18
N ARG A 139 21.61 -3.89 19.06
CA ARG A 139 22.74 -3.40 18.23
C ARG A 139 22.89 -1.89 18.14
N THR A 140 21.87 -1.11 18.49
CA THR A 140 21.87 0.34 18.24
C THR A 140 21.69 1.19 19.50
N ASN A 141 21.88 0.59 20.69
CA ASN A 141 21.64 1.24 21.99
C ASN A 141 20.27 1.95 22.07
N GLY A 142 19.26 1.39 21.39
CA GLY A 142 17.91 1.94 21.38
C GLY A 142 17.72 3.21 20.54
N SER A 143 18.57 3.53 19.56
CA SER A 143 18.24 4.55 18.55
C SER A 143 17.38 3.92 17.44
N PRO A 144 16.28 4.54 16.97
CA PRO A 144 15.47 3.94 15.91
C PRO A 144 16.32 3.72 14.67
N SER A 145 16.42 2.46 14.23
CA SER A 145 17.02 2.15 12.94
C SER A 145 16.01 2.41 11.82
N GLN A 146 16.50 2.71 10.61
CA GLN A 146 15.66 2.75 9.41
C GLN A 146 14.83 1.46 9.25
N SER A 147 15.35 0.32 9.71
CA SER A 147 14.65 -0.96 9.74
C SER A 147 13.42 -0.96 10.66
N LEU A 148 13.46 -0.27 11.80
CA LEU A 148 12.31 -0.16 12.70
C LEU A 148 11.21 0.72 12.10
N GLU A 149 11.58 1.84 11.47
CA GLU A 149 10.61 2.68 10.77
C GLU A 149 9.90 1.88 9.67
N LEU A 150 10.68 1.19 8.83
CA LEU A 150 10.14 0.36 7.75
C LEU A 150 9.22 -0.74 8.30
N ALA A 151 9.59 -1.35 9.43
CA ALA A 151 8.76 -2.39 10.03
C ALA A 151 7.42 -1.86 10.57
N ILE A 152 7.42 -0.69 11.21
CA ILE A 152 6.18 -0.04 11.67
C ILE A 152 5.33 0.41 10.48
N ALA A 153 5.95 0.89 9.39
CA ALA A 153 5.25 1.23 8.15
C ALA A 153 4.58 -0.01 7.53
N ASN A 154 5.30 -1.13 7.44
CA ASN A 154 4.75 -2.41 6.95
C ASN A 154 3.59 -2.91 7.82
N LEU A 155 3.68 -2.76 9.15
CA LEU A 155 2.59 -3.11 10.04
C LEU A 155 1.38 -2.19 9.83
N SER A 156 1.58 -0.87 9.70
CA SER A 156 0.51 0.07 9.38
C SER A 156 -0.21 -0.29 8.08
N PHE A 157 0.55 -0.65 7.05
CA PHE A 157 0.02 -1.09 5.77
C PHE A 157 -0.79 -2.38 5.92
N ALA A 158 -0.25 -3.41 6.57
CA ALA A 158 -0.96 -4.67 6.77
C ALA A 158 -2.25 -4.51 7.60
N LEU A 159 -2.23 -3.66 8.62
CA LEU A 159 -3.41 -3.35 9.41
C LEU A 159 -4.49 -2.63 8.59
N SER A 160 -4.10 -1.73 7.68
CA SER A 160 -5.07 -1.12 6.77
C SER A 160 -5.77 -2.16 5.89
N TYR A 161 -5.03 -3.15 5.38
CA TYR A 161 -5.59 -4.27 4.60
C TYR A 161 -6.62 -5.07 5.40
N LEU A 162 -6.34 -5.36 6.67
CA LEU A 162 -7.30 -6.02 7.56
C LEU A 162 -8.59 -5.21 7.74
N GLU A 163 -8.47 -3.89 7.86
CA GLU A 163 -9.64 -2.99 7.96
C GLU A 163 -10.44 -2.92 6.65
N PHE A 164 -9.78 -2.97 5.49
CA PHE A 164 -10.46 -3.11 4.20
C PHE A 164 -11.23 -4.44 4.11
N ALA A 165 -10.59 -5.56 4.49
CA ALA A 165 -11.25 -6.87 4.49
C ALA A 165 -12.49 -6.85 5.39
N ARG A 166 -12.37 -6.32 6.63
CA ARG A 166 -13.50 -6.15 7.55
C ARG A 166 -14.62 -5.29 6.99
N TYR A 167 -14.27 -4.18 6.34
CA TYR A 167 -15.24 -3.32 5.68
C TYR A 167 -16.04 -4.10 4.63
N TYR A 168 -15.39 -4.84 3.74
CA TYR A 168 -16.15 -5.56 2.70
C TYR A 168 -16.94 -6.76 3.26
N MET A 169 -16.49 -7.39 4.35
CA MET A 169 -17.26 -8.42 5.07
C MET A 169 -18.58 -7.88 5.66
N SER A 170 -18.69 -6.59 5.99
CA SER A 170 -19.94 -5.97 6.45
C SER A 170 -20.90 -5.58 5.31
N HIS A 171 -20.75 -6.18 4.12
CA HIS A 171 -21.66 -6.10 2.97
C HIS A 171 -21.83 -4.68 2.39
N HIS A 172 -20.71 -4.00 2.14
CA HIS A 172 -20.73 -2.70 1.48
C HIS A 172 -20.59 -2.79 -0.04
N LYS A 173 -21.26 -1.88 -0.75
CA LYS A 173 -21.14 -1.72 -2.20
C LYS A 173 -20.06 -0.71 -2.55
N GLY A 174 -19.34 -0.98 -3.63
CA GLY A 174 -18.31 -0.11 -4.18
C GLY A 174 -17.01 -0.16 -3.39
N ALA A 175 -15.90 -0.03 -4.12
CA ALA A 175 -14.59 0.15 -3.56
C ALA A 175 -14.50 1.48 -2.82
N ILE A 176 -13.77 1.49 -1.71
CA ILE A 176 -13.49 2.68 -0.92
C ILE A 176 -12.00 3.01 -0.96
N THR A 177 -11.68 4.29 -0.78
CA THR A 177 -10.30 4.73 -0.63
C THR A 177 -9.83 4.60 0.83
N PHE A 178 -8.52 4.63 1.05
CA PHE A 178 -7.94 4.59 2.39
C PHE A 178 -8.42 5.78 3.24
N CYS A 179 -8.52 6.98 2.65
CA CYS A 179 -9.06 8.15 3.34
C CYS A 179 -10.51 7.90 3.83
N GLN A 180 -11.36 7.35 2.97
CA GLN A 180 -12.74 7.00 3.33
C GLN A 180 -12.79 5.90 4.40
N LEU A 181 -11.94 4.88 4.29
CA LEU A 181 -11.80 3.83 5.30
C LEU A 181 -11.44 4.44 6.66
N MET A 182 -10.44 5.33 6.71
CA MET A 182 -9.98 5.97 7.95
C MET A 182 -11.06 6.82 8.63
N HIS A 183 -11.95 7.45 7.85
CA HIS A 183 -13.10 8.18 8.39
C HIS A 183 -14.18 7.26 8.96
N ARG A 184 -14.31 6.03 8.44
CA ARG A 184 -15.34 5.06 8.84
C ARG A 184 -14.87 4.10 9.94
N THR A 185 -13.59 3.74 9.94
CA THR A 185 -13.05 2.76 10.89
C THR A 185 -12.82 3.40 12.26
N GLN A 186 -13.21 2.65 13.30
CA GLN A 186 -12.85 2.94 14.67
C GLN A 186 -11.64 2.14 15.16
N SER A 187 -10.81 1.62 14.25
CA SER A 187 -9.61 0.85 14.58
C SER A 187 -8.64 1.65 15.45
N VAL A 188 -8.74 1.43 16.76
CA VAL A 188 -7.87 2.04 17.77
C VAL A 188 -6.43 1.66 17.48
N GLN A 189 -6.21 0.44 17.03
CA GLN A 189 -4.89 -0.10 16.87
C GLN A 189 -4.19 0.39 15.59
N LEU A 190 -4.89 0.47 14.45
CA LEU A 190 -4.34 1.12 13.25
C LEU A 190 -3.93 2.57 13.56
N ARG A 191 -4.78 3.31 14.27
CA ARG A 191 -4.46 4.67 14.73
C ARG A 191 -3.24 4.72 15.65
N ARG A 192 -3.10 3.77 16.58
CA ARG A 192 -1.91 3.66 17.45
C ARG A 192 -0.64 3.41 16.65
N VAL A 193 -0.65 2.48 15.70
CA VAL A 193 0.52 2.18 14.86
C VAL A 193 0.88 3.37 13.97
N MET A 194 -0.10 4.01 13.33
CA MET A 194 0.14 5.23 12.53
C MET A 194 0.70 6.38 13.36
N ASN A 195 0.27 6.53 14.62
CA ASN A 195 0.83 7.53 15.52
C ASN A 195 2.28 7.19 15.87
N HIS A 196 2.61 5.93 16.16
CA HIS A 196 4.00 5.51 16.40
C HIS A 196 4.90 5.79 15.19
N LEU A 197 4.42 5.49 13.98
CA LEU A 197 5.17 5.79 12.74
C LEU A 197 5.51 7.28 12.63
N LYS A 198 4.57 8.17 12.97
CA LYS A 198 4.81 9.63 12.98
C LYS A 198 5.88 10.05 14.00
N LEU A 199 5.91 9.42 15.17
CA LEU A 199 6.91 9.72 16.20
C LEU A 199 8.31 9.26 15.75
N VAL A 200 8.41 8.05 15.18
CA VAL A 200 9.66 7.51 14.62
C VAL A 200 10.23 8.43 13.55
N ARG A 201 9.38 8.85 12.59
CA ARG A 201 9.76 9.76 11.50
C ARG A 201 10.22 11.14 11.97
N ARG A 202 9.82 11.56 13.17
CA ARG A 202 10.25 12.83 13.79
C ARG A 202 11.56 12.69 14.59
N GLY A 203 12.19 11.51 14.57
CA GLY A 203 13.43 11.26 15.31
C GLY A 203 13.25 11.23 16.83
N GLN A 204 12.00 11.08 17.33
CA GLN A 204 11.76 11.00 18.76
C GLN A 204 12.24 9.66 19.32
N ARG A 205 12.93 9.71 20.48
CA ARG A 205 13.73 8.58 20.98
C ARG A 205 12.89 7.42 21.53
N PRO A 206 13.40 6.18 21.38
CA PRO A 206 12.79 4.94 21.86
C PRO A 206 12.56 4.72 23.34
N SER A 207 12.84 5.68 24.22
CA SER A 207 12.50 5.53 25.64
C SER A 207 10.99 5.40 25.89
N GLU A 208 10.15 5.81 24.92
CA GLU A 208 8.70 5.54 24.90
C GLU A 208 8.33 4.20 24.23
N PHE A 209 9.29 3.49 23.62
CA PHE A 209 9.10 2.26 22.83
C PHE A 209 9.14 0.97 23.65
N LYS A 210 9.01 1.04 24.98
CA LYS A 210 8.44 -0.09 25.75
C LYS A 210 7.10 -0.56 25.15
N SER A 211 6.51 0.24 24.25
CA SER A 211 5.32 -0.06 23.47
C SER A 211 5.50 -0.95 22.23
N VAL A 212 6.68 -1.23 21.67
CA VAL A 212 6.73 -2.04 20.42
C VAL A 212 6.28 -3.49 20.66
N GLU A 213 6.71 -4.10 21.76
CA GLU A 213 6.15 -5.37 22.23
C GLU A 213 4.66 -5.21 22.56
N SER A 214 4.24 -4.08 23.16
CA SER A 214 2.81 -3.80 23.36
C SER A 214 2.00 -3.67 22.06
N LEU A 215 2.63 -3.26 20.94
CA LEU A 215 2.01 -3.23 19.61
C LEU A 215 1.85 -4.65 19.05
N LEU A 216 2.73 -5.57 19.43
CA LEU A 216 2.65 -6.99 19.07
C LEU A 216 1.63 -7.73 19.95
N ASP A 217 1.58 -7.43 21.25
CA ASP A 217 0.72 -8.09 22.24
C ASP A 217 -0.74 -7.61 22.19
N ALA A 218 -1.00 -6.37 21.75
CA ALA A 218 -2.35 -5.82 21.65
C ALA A 218 -3.18 -6.37 20.47
N PHE A 219 -2.65 -7.32 19.70
CA PHE A 219 -3.30 -7.82 18.50
C PHE A 219 -3.38 -9.35 18.44
N GLN A 220 -4.57 -9.85 18.76
CA GLN A 220 -5.09 -11.05 18.11
C GLN A 220 -6.00 -10.59 16.95
N PRO A 221 -5.81 -11.11 15.72
CA PRO A 221 -6.77 -10.86 14.65
C PRO A 221 -8.14 -11.36 15.11
N LEU A 222 -9.02 -10.44 15.48
CA LEU A 222 -10.44 -10.76 15.68
C LEU A 222 -11.01 -10.99 14.29
N PHE A 223 -11.07 -12.26 13.92
CA PHE A 223 -11.89 -12.83 12.85
C PHE A 223 -12.59 -14.06 13.40
#